data_AF-A0A1S2PVF4-F1
#
_entry.id   AF-A0A1S2PVF4-F1
#
_cell.length_a   1.000
_cell.length_b   1.000
_cell.length_c   1.000
_cell.angle_alpha   90.00
_cell.angle_beta   90.00
_cell.angle_gamma   90.00
#
_symmetry.space_group_name_H-M   'P 1'
#
loop_
_entity.id
_entity.type
_entity.pdbx_description
1 polymer ?
#
loop_
_entity_poly.entity_id
_entity_poly.type
_entity_poly.pdbx_seq_one_letter_code
_entity_poly.pdbx_strand_id
1 'polypeptide(L)'
;MNRTVLRAADGGFQVRTTDCLGPCDQANVIVVQPSTAGRRAGGRAVWVGFAMDDDCTDDLVRWAAQGGPGISEPPTTLELQFIRPPREARIRARR
;
A
#
# COMPACT_ATOMS: atom_id res chain seq x y z
N MET A 1 -19.38 -8.61 5.50
CA MET A 1 -18.88 -7.65 6.52
C MET A 1 -17.37 -7.62 6.39
N ASN A 2 -16.77 -6.45 6.15
CA ASN A 2 -15.31 -6.30 6.06
C ASN A 2 -14.87 -5.55 7.33
N ARG A 3 -14.30 -6.24 8.31
CA ARG A 3 -13.91 -5.61 9.59
C ARG A 3 -12.54 -4.98 9.42
N THR A 4 -12.51 -3.64 9.37
CA THR A 4 -11.25 -2.90 9.36
C THR A 4 -10.80 -2.59 10.79
N VAL A 5 -9.59 -3.03 11.15
CA VAL A 5 -8.95 -2.66 12.42
C VAL A 5 -7.84 -1.65 12.14
N LEU A 6 -7.84 -0.53 12.84
CA LEU A 6 -6.81 0.51 12.73
C LEU A 6 -5.80 0.39 13.88
N ARG A 7 -4.51 0.49 13.58
CA ARG A 7 -3.42 0.59 14.56
C ARG A 7 -2.47 1.73 14.18
N ALA A 8 -2.07 2.51 15.17
CA ALA A 8 -0.98 3.47 15.02
C ALA A 8 0.34 2.68 14.90
N ALA A 9 1.18 3.07 13.94
CA ALA A 9 2.54 2.56 13.82
C ALA A 9 3.52 3.64 14.31
N ASP A 10 4.64 3.22 14.87
CA ASP A 10 5.68 4.13 15.38
C ASP A 10 6.31 5.00 14.28
N GLY A 11 6.09 4.65 13.00
CA GLY A 11 6.62 5.34 11.81
C GLY A 11 5.80 6.53 11.28
N GLY A 12 4.86 7.09 12.05
CA GLY A 12 4.09 8.27 11.64
C GLY A 12 2.98 8.02 10.60
N PHE A 13 2.63 6.75 10.38
CA PHE A 13 1.53 6.33 9.52
C PHE A 13 0.56 5.42 10.28
N GLN A 14 -0.55 5.10 9.61
CA GLN A 14 -1.66 4.34 10.16
C GLN A 14 -1.84 3.06 9.36
N VAL A 15 -1.92 1.92 10.05
CA VAL A 15 -2.09 0.61 9.42
C VAL A 15 -3.52 0.12 9.62
N ARG A 16 -4.14 -0.33 8.54
CA ARG A 16 -5.48 -0.92 8.55
C ARG A 16 -5.43 -2.32 7.97
N THR A 17 -5.98 -3.29 8.68
CA THR A 17 -6.20 -4.64 8.12
C THR A 17 -7.58 -4.74 7.51
N THR A 18 -7.74 -5.60 6.52
CA THR A 18 -8.99 -5.86 5.81
C THR A 18 -9.07 -7.34 5.49
N ASP A 19 -10.28 -7.90 5.46
CA ASP A 19 -10.46 -9.34 5.31
C ASP A 19 -10.13 -9.83 3.88
N CYS A 20 -10.38 -9.00 2.85
CA CYS A 20 -10.00 -9.32 1.47
C CYS A 20 -9.77 -8.07 0.61
N LEU A 21 -8.65 -8.07 -0.13
CA LEU A 21 -8.32 -7.06 -1.15
C LEU A 21 -8.60 -7.53 -2.59
N GLY A 22 -8.69 -8.85 -2.82
CA GLY A 22 -9.10 -9.45 -4.09
C GLY A 22 -8.03 -10.28 -4.83
N PRO A 23 -6.81 -9.77 -5.08
CA PRO A 23 -5.80 -10.44 -5.91
C PRO A 23 -5.12 -11.62 -5.19
N CYS A 24 -5.86 -12.69 -4.92
CA CYS A 24 -5.34 -13.83 -4.17
C CYS A 24 -4.21 -14.58 -4.91
N ASP A 25 -4.12 -14.43 -6.24
CA ASP A 25 -3.03 -14.93 -7.08
C ASP A 25 -1.72 -14.15 -6.90
N GLN A 26 -1.76 -13.01 -6.19
CA GLN A 26 -0.62 -12.16 -5.88
C GLN A 26 -0.16 -12.31 -4.42
N ALA A 27 -0.50 -13.43 -3.77
CA ALA A 27 -0.20 -13.74 -2.36
C ALA A 27 -0.63 -12.62 -1.38
N ASN A 28 0.24 -12.21 -0.45
CA ASN A 28 -0.04 -11.13 0.49
C ASN A 28 -0.06 -9.78 -0.23
N VAL A 29 -1.18 -9.05 -0.13
CA VAL A 29 -1.36 -7.75 -0.78
C VAL A 29 -1.41 -6.62 0.25
N ILE A 30 -0.63 -5.57 0.00
CA ILE A 30 -0.62 -4.33 0.78
C ILE A 30 -0.97 -3.17 -0.16
N VAL A 31 -1.77 -2.22 0.35
CA VAL A 31 -2.12 -1.00 -0.39
C VAL A 31 -1.60 0.21 0.37
N VAL A 32 -0.62 0.90 -0.21
CA VAL A 32 -0.08 2.13 0.35
C VAL A 32 -0.90 3.31 -0.19
N GLN A 33 -1.66 3.94 0.70
CA GLN A 33 -2.42 5.14 0.37
C GLN A 33 -1.50 6.37 0.43
N PRO A 34 -1.54 7.28 -0.56
CA PRO A 34 -0.78 8.52 -0.50
C PRO A 34 -1.24 9.38 0.67
N SER A 35 -0.28 10.03 1.33
CA SER A 35 -0.53 11.09 2.31
C SER A 35 -1.22 12.29 1.65
N THR A 36 -1.69 13.26 2.45
CA THR A 36 -2.24 14.51 1.90
C THR A 36 -1.24 15.24 0.99
N ALA A 37 0.03 15.29 1.40
CA ALA A 37 1.09 15.86 0.58
C ALA A 37 1.31 15.03 -0.70
N GLY A 38 1.37 13.70 -0.59
CA GLY A 38 1.54 12.80 -1.73
C GLY A 38 0.43 12.95 -2.75
N ARG A 39 -0.84 13.06 -2.32
CA ARG A 39 -1.97 13.32 -3.22
C ARG A 39 -1.83 14.64 -3.98
N ARG A 40 -1.41 15.72 -3.29
CA ARG A 40 -1.18 17.04 -3.90
C ARG A 40 -0.05 16.99 -4.92
N ALA A 41 0.97 16.18 -4.68
CA ALA A 41 2.06 15.93 -5.61
C ALA A 41 1.70 14.96 -6.76
N GLY A 42 0.44 14.49 -6.84
CA GLY A 42 -0.02 13.58 -7.89
C GLY A 42 0.08 12.10 -7.56
N GLY A 43 0.55 11.75 -6.37
CA GLY A 43 0.60 10.37 -5.86
C GLY A 43 -0.75 9.67 -5.89
N ARG A 44 -0.71 8.37 -6.16
CA ARG A 44 -1.86 7.46 -6.21
C ARG A 44 -1.60 6.26 -5.31
N ALA A 45 -2.67 5.55 -4.96
CA ALA A 45 -2.54 4.32 -4.19
C ALA A 45 -1.69 3.30 -4.96
N VAL A 46 -0.67 2.77 -4.30
CA VAL A 46 0.22 1.74 -4.85
C VAL A 46 -0.18 0.40 -4.25
N TRP A 47 -0.23 -0.61 -5.11
CA TRP A 47 -0.60 -1.98 -4.75
C TRP A 47 0.64 -2.84 -4.84
N VAL A 48 0.98 -3.49 -3.73
CA VAL A 48 2.15 -4.36 -3.60
C VAL A 48 1.63 -5.77 -3.37
N GLY A 49 2.01 -6.69 -4.25
CA GLY A 49 1.77 -8.13 -4.09
C GLY A 49 2.99 -8.83 -3.47
N PHE A 50 2.88 -10.13 -3.23
CA PHE A 50 3.97 -10.99 -2.75
C PHE A 50 4.73 -10.43 -1.53
N ALA A 51 4.07 -9.64 -0.69
CA ALA A 51 4.65 -9.06 0.52
C ALA A 51 4.75 -10.13 1.62
N MET A 52 5.72 -11.04 1.47
CA MET A 52 5.81 -12.28 2.25
C MET A 52 7.02 -12.33 3.17
N ASP A 53 8.06 -11.55 2.89
CA ASP A 53 9.32 -11.53 3.64
C ASP A 53 9.52 -10.21 4.41
N ASP A 54 10.44 -10.27 5.37
CA ASP A 54 10.77 -9.15 6.23
C ASP A 54 11.45 -8.02 5.46
N ASP A 55 12.25 -8.33 4.44
CA ASP A 55 12.93 -7.31 3.61
C ASP A 55 11.90 -6.43 2.85
N CYS A 56 10.89 -7.05 2.25
CA CYS A 56 9.78 -6.36 1.59
C CYS A 56 8.96 -5.53 2.59
N THR A 57 8.76 -6.06 3.80
CA THR A 57 8.05 -5.35 4.87
C THR A 57 8.83 -4.13 5.35
N ASP A 58 10.14 -4.25 5.52
CA ASP A 58 11.01 -3.17 5.95
C ASP A 58 11.12 -2.08 4.87
N ASP A 59 11.23 -2.46 3.60
CA ASP A 59 11.18 -1.53 2.48
C ASP A 59 9.86 -0.75 2.42
N LEU A 60 8.73 -1.44 2.63
CA LEU A 60 7.41 -0.82 2.73
C LEU A 60 7.32 0.19 3.88
N VAL A 61 7.74 -0.22 5.09
CA VAL A 61 7.68 0.61 6.29
C VAL A 61 8.56 1.85 6.14
N ARG A 62 9.80 1.66 5.65
CA ARG A 62 10.74 2.75 5.40
C ARG A 62 10.20 3.73 4.36
N TRP A 63 9.69 3.22 3.24
CA TRP A 63 9.12 4.06 2.18
C TRP A 63 7.88 4.83 2.66
N ALA A 64 6.98 4.17 3.40
CA ALA A 64 5.81 4.81 3.99
C ALA A 64 6.18 5.91 4.99
N ALA A 65 7.19 5.67 5.84
CA ALA A 65 7.70 6.66 6.80
C ALA A 65 8.35 7.87 6.11
N GLN A 66 8.93 7.69 4.91
CA GLN A 66 9.45 8.78 4.08
C GLN A 66 8.37 9.55 3.30
N GLY A 67 7.10 9.21 3.50
CA GLY A 67 5.94 9.89 2.89
C GLY A 67 5.28 9.12 1.76
N GLY A 68 5.88 8.02 1.31
CA GLY A 68 5.29 7.06 0.38
C GLY A 68 4.95 7.63 -1.01
N PRO A 69 3.89 7.12 -1.66
CA PRO A 69 3.56 7.45 -3.04
C PRO A 69 3.43 8.95 -3.32
N GLY A 70 4.19 9.43 -4.31
CA GLY A 70 4.22 10.82 -4.74
C GLY A 70 5.08 11.75 -3.89
N ILE A 71 5.71 11.25 -2.82
CA ILE A 71 6.67 12.01 -1.99
C ILE A 71 8.06 11.40 -2.06
N SER A 72 8.16 10.09 -1.80
CA SER A 72 9.43 9.36 -1.85
C SER A 72 9.39 8.35 -2.99
N GLU A 73 10.54 8.16 -3.65
CA GLU A 73 10.71 7.11 -4.64
C GLU A 73 10.74 5.75 -3.92
N PRO A 74 9.97 4.75 -4.38
CA PRO A 74 10.07 3.41 -3.82
C PRO A 74 11.44 2.78 -4.09
N PRO A 75 11.97 1.95 -3.18
CA PRO A 75 13.12 1.09 -3.49
C PRO A 75 12.81 0.18 -4.69
N THR A 76 13.78 -0.03 -5.59
CA THR A 76 13.58 -0.87 -6.80
C THR A 76 13.14 -2.30 -6.46
N THR A 77 13.64 -2.85 -5.36
CA THR A 77 13.21 -4.15 -4.80
C THR A 77 11.71 -4.21 -4.55
N LEU A 78 11.13 -3.11 -4.04
CA LEU A 78 9.71 -2.98 -3.77
C LEU A 78 8.90 -2.75 -5.07
N GLU A 79 9.46 -2.01 -6.03
CA GLU A 79 8.81 -1.79 -7.34
C GLU A 79 8.57 -3.08 -8.11
N LEU A 80 9.48 -4.06 -7.99
CA LEU A 80 9.31 -5.38 -8.60
C LEU A 80 8.03 -6.09 -8.13
N GLN A 81 7.52 -5.72 -6.96
CA GLN A 81 6.33 -6.29 -6.35
C GLN A 81 5.06 -5.50 -6.66
N PHE A 82 5.13 -4.45 -7.49
CA PHE A 82 3.96 -3.65 -7.84
C PHE A 82 3.00 -4.42 -8.74
N ILE A 83 1.75 -4.49 -8.29
CA ILE A 83 0.67 -5.13 -9.03
C ILE A 83 -0.35 -4.11 -9.48
N ARG A 84 -1.13 -4.47 -10.50
CA ARG A 84 -2.25 -3.66 -10.93
C ARG A 84 -3.40 -3.79 -9.93
N PRO A 85 -4.07 -2.69 -9.54
CA PRO A 85 -5.28 -2.80 -8.74
C PRO A 85 -6.33 -3.64 -9.47
N PRO A 86 -7.02 -4.55 -8.78
CA PRO A 86 -8.09 -5.35 -9.38
C PRO A 86 -9.23 -4.44 -9.84
N ARG A 87 -10.04 -4.92 -10.79
CA ARG A 87 -11.11 -4.14 -11.40
C ARG A 87 -12.10 -3.60 -10.36
N GLU A 88 -12.44 -4.40 -9.35
CA GLU A 88 -13.35 -4.04 -8.25
C GLU A 88 -12.80 -2.89 -7.41
N ALA A 89 -11.50 -2.88 -7.15
CA ALA A 89 -10.85 -1.79 -6.43
C ALA A 89 -10.88 -0.49 -7.24
N ARG A 90 -10.64 -0.57 -8.55
CA ARG A 90 -10.75 0.58 -9.47
C ARG A 90 -12.17 1.15 -9.52
N ILE A 91 -13.19 0.28 -9.47
CA ILE A 91 -14.60 0.71 -9.43
C ILE A 91 -14.90 1.42 -8.11
N ARG A 92 -14.44 0.87 -6.98
CA ARG A 92 -14.61 1.49 -5.66
C ARG A 92 -13.93 2.86 -5.56
N ALA A 93 -12.75 3.01 -6.14
CA ALA A 93 -12.02 4.29 -6.13
C ALA A 93 -12.68 5.40 -6.96
N ARG A 94 -13.63 5.07 -7.86
CA ARG A 94 -14.36 6.03 -8.69
C ARG A 94 -15.71 6.46 -8.11
N ARG A 95 -16.16 5.80 -7.05
CA ARG A 95 -17.38 6.16 -6.30
C ARG A 95 -17.03 7.10 -5.16
#